data_AF-A0AAX3M6G3-F1
#
_entry.id   AF-A0AAX3M6G3-F1
#
_cell.length_a   1.000
_cell.length_b   1.000
_cell.length_c   1.000
_cell.angle_alpha   90.00
_cell.angle_beta   90.00
_cell.angle_gamma   90.00
#
_symmetry.space_group_name_H-M   'P 1'
#
loop_
_entity.id
_entity.type
_entity.pdbx_description
1 polymer ?
#
loop_
_entity_poly.entity_id
_entity_poly.type
_entity_poly.pdbx_seq_one_letter_code
_entity_poly.pdbx_strand_id
1 'polypeptide(L)'
;MEYYVSKKIIKKISQRIWNLLRQEKVTRSMVRETTLTDIIFSELINHSNNSILAKQREKEESKNGADMEWWMWSRSSRKAISFRIQAKKLDYKTSSYLKLDHKHQMENLINTSMEENFVPIYFFYNYLDDEQNIYHSWEYAFAHDIASIKSDNQLRNFKKRIILESYCKPVDDFFCESDDILEYILKSYLKVNPSIIKENYYKEKLPTYIQELRKSRKKLLNRKLNKKKQVTNVGSNMLPKDSSFKAFINEIFNLSFLGLIDWLKVEISPINHVKFPLNAPDVKYIIFTEI
;
A
#
# COMPACT_ATOMS: atom_id res chain seq x y z
N MET A 1 -0.38 -7.86 -22.23
CA MET A 1 -0.04 -8.33 -20.88
C MET A 1 -0.80 -7.49 -19.87
N GLU A 2 -1.64 -8.12 -19.08
CA GLU A 2 -2.36 -7.44 -18.00
C GLU A 2 -1.40 -7.28 -16.82
N TYR A 3 -0.94 -6.06 -16.55
CA TYR A 3 -0.04 -5.83 -15.43
C TYR A 3 -0.87 -5.67 -14.16
N TYR A 4 -1.12 -6.77 -13.47
CA TYR A 4 -1.38 -6.73 -12.04
C TYR A 4 -0.16 -6.12 -11.32
N VAL A 5 -0.36 -5.65 -10.09
CA VAL A 5 0.76 -5.16 -9.29
C VAL A 5 1.75 -6.30 -9.14
N SER A 6 2.95 -6.16 -9.69
CA SER A 6 3.93 -7.24 -9.67
C SER A 6 4.24 -7.66 -8.23
N LYS A 7 4.50 -8.94 -8.00
CA LYS A 7 4.95 -9.48 -6.71
C LYS A 7 6.10 -8.65 -6.11
N LYS A 8 7.04 -8.21 -6.97
CA LYS A 8 8.15 -7.31 -6.60
C LYS A 8 7.70 -5.97 -6.01
N ILE A 9 6.64 -5.38 -6.54
CA ILE A 9 6.09 -4.13 -6.01
C ILE A 9 5.43 -4.40 -4.66
N ILE A 10 4.61 -5.45 -4.54
CA ILE A 10 3.97 -5.80 -3.25
C ILE A 10 5.02 -6.01 -2.16
N LYS A 11 6.10 -6.74 -2.46
CA LYS A 11 7.25 -6.91 -1.55
C LYS A 11 7.86 -5.58 -1.12
N LYS A 12 8.02 -4.62 -2.04
CA LYS A 12 8.54 -3.27 -1.70
C LYS A 12 7.59 -2.50 -0.79
N ILE A 13 6.28 -2.53 -1.05
CA ILE A 13 5.32 -1.83 -0.20
C ILE A 13 5.30 -2.50 1.19
N SER A 14 5.31 -3.83 1.24
CA SER A 14 5.44 -4.63 2.45
C SER A 14 6.65 -4.23 3.29
N GLN A 15 7.84 -4.19 2.69
CA GLN A 15 9.07 -3.75 3.36
C GLN A 15 8.98 -2.32 3.90
N ARG A 16 8.35 -1.42 3.13
CA ARG A 16 8.14 -0.04 3.58
C ARG A 16 7.23 0.03 4.81
N ILE A 17 6.12 -0.70 4.81
CA ILE A 17 5.20 -0.77 5.96
C ILE A 17 5.90 -1.36 7.18
N TRP A 18 6.67 -2.43 6.99
CA TRP A 18 7.45 -3.03 8.05
C TRP A 18 8.48 -2.03 8.63
N ASN A 19 9.20 -1.30 7.78
CA ASN A 19 10.16 -0.27 8.21
C ASN A 19 9.50 0.91 8.93
N LEU A 20 8.29 1.32 8.52
CA LEU A 20 7.53 2.38 9.21
C LEU A 20 7.14 1.93 10.61
N LEU A 21 6.65 0.70 10.76
CA LEU A 21 6.33 0.12 12.07
C LEU A 21 7.58 -0.08 12.95
N ARG A 22 8.72 -0.44 12.34
CA ARG A 22 10.02 -0.47 13.03
C ARG A 22 10.38 0.90 13.60
N GLN A 23 10.30 1.93 12.75
CA GLN A 23 10.60 3.31 13.14
C GLN A 23 9.66 3.79 14.24
N GLU A 24 8.38 3.41 14.18
CA GLU A 24 7.43 3.70 15.25
C GLU A 24 7.91 3.17 16.60
N LYS A 25 8.34 1.90 16.65
CA LYS A 25 8.88 1.29 17.87
C LYS A 25 10.11 2.05 18.38
N VAL A 26 11.06 2.38 17.50
CA VAL A 26 12.31 3.06 17.86
C VAL A 26 12.05 4.48 18.36
N THR A 27 11.21 5.24 17.66
CA THR A 27 10.94 6.65 17.94
C THR A 27 9.87 6.84 19.01
N ARG A 28 9.16 5.79 19.41
CA ARG A 28 7.97 5.83 20.27
C ARG A 28 6.86 6.73 19.73
N SER A 29 6.86 6.99 18.41
CA SER A 29 5.74 7.61 17.73
C SER A 29 4.57 6.63 17.62
N MET A 30 3.43 7.07 17.09
CA MET A 30 2.27 6.21 16.88
C MET A 30 1.75 6.41 15.46
N VAL A 31 2.01 5.44 14.58
CA VAL A 31 1.39 5.40 13.26
C VAL A 31 0.02 4.73 13.39
N ARG A 32 -1.04 5.41 12.96
CA ARG A 32 -2.39 4.86 13.02
C ARG A 32 -2.55 3.77 11.97
N GLU A 33 -3.42 2.80 12.26
CA GLU A 33 -3.78 1.74 11.31
C GLU A 33 -4.34 2.31 10.00
N THR A 34 -5.18 3.35 10.08
CA THR A 34 -5.71 4.07 8.92
C THR A 34 -4.61 4.68 8.05
N THR A 35 -3.56 5.25 8.66
CA THR A 35 -2.41 5.80 7.95
C THR A 35 -1.62 4.72 7.19
N LEU A 36 -1.44 3.54 7.78
CA LEU A 36 -0.77 2.43 7.09
C LEU A 36 -1.60 1.97 5.89
N THR A 37 -2.92 1.83 6.09
CA THR A 37 -3.87 1.55 5.01
C THR A 37 -3.79 2.59 3.89
N ASP A 38 -3.76 3.88 4.20
CA ASP A 38 -3.62 4.97 3.23
C ASP A 38 -2.35 4.85 2.40
N ILE A 39 -1.22 4.58 3.06
CA ILE A 39 0.07 4.42 2.41
C ILE A 39 0.04 3.22 1.46
N ILE A 40 -0.41 2.05 1.93
CA ILE A 40 -0.54 0.84 1.11
C ILE A 40 -1.38 1.13 -0.12
N PHE A 41 -2.52 1.77 0.08
CA PHE A 41 -3.46 2.06 -0.98
C PHE A 41 -2.88 3.03 -2.02
N SER A 42 -2.27 4.12 -1.56
CA SER A 42 -1.60 5.09 -2.42
C SER A 42 -0.54 4.41 -3.28
N GLU A 43 0.28 3.56 -2.69
CA GLU A 43 1.32 2.81 -3.40
C GLU A 43 0.73 1.81 -4.41
N LEU A 44 -0.30 1.03 -4.04
CA LEU A 44 -0.98 0.12 -4.95
C LEU A 44 -1.64 0.86 -6.12
N ILE A 45 -2.21 2.04 -5.90
CA ILE A 45 -2.74 2.89 -6.97
C ILE A 45 -1.61 3.43 -7.85
N ASN A 46 -0.51 3.88 -7.28
CA ASN A 46 0.57 4.44 -8.07
C ASN A 46 1.24 3.39 -8.95
N HIS A 47 1.11 2.11 -8.59
CA HIS A 47 1.76 0.99 -9.26
C HIS A 47 0.84 0.02 -10.01
N SER A 48 -0.49 0.10 -9.85
CA SER A 48 -1.42 -0.71 -10.65
C SER A 48 -1.80 0.01 -11.96
N ASN A 49 -2.00 -0.74 -13.04
CA ASN A 49 -2.47 -0.19 -14.32
C ASN A 49 -4.01 -0.02 -14.37
N ASN A 50 -4.61 0.45 -13.26
CA ASN A 50 -6.06 0.54 -13.01
C ASN A 50 -6.78 -0.81 -12.81
N SER A 51 -6.05 -1.90 -12.58
CA SER A 51 -6.62 -3.21 -12.24
C SER A 51 -7.10 -3.28 -10.79
N ILE A 52 -6.56 -2.43 -9.91
CA ILE A 52 -6.98 -2.33 -8.50
C ILE A 52 -7.58 -0.94 -8.27
N LEU A 53 -8.78 -0.93 -7.70
CA LEU A 53 -9.50 0.27 -7.26
C LEU A 53 -9.96 0.03 -5.83
N ALA A 54 -9.94 1.05 -4.98
CA ALA A 54 -10.51 0.93 -3.64
C ALA A 54 -11.30 2.17 -3.24
N LYS A 55 -12.18 1.96 -2.26
CA LYS A 55 -12.92 3.01 -1.56
C LYS A 55 -12.73 2.78 -0.06
N GLN A 56 -12.37 3.82 0.67
CA GLN A 56 -12.41 3.80 2.13
C GLN A 56 -13.83 3.95 2.64
N ARG A 57 -14.15 3.25 3.73
CA ARG A 57 -15.50 3.17 4.28
C ARG A 57 -15.59 3.61 5.74
N GLU A 58 -14.76 4.56 6.18
CA GLU A 58 -14.72 5.02 7.58
C GLU A 58 -16.10 5.35 8.18
N LYS A 59 -17.01 5.98 7.42
CA LYS A 59 -18.37 6.32 7.89
C LYS A 59 -19.34 5.13 7.93
N GLU A 60 -18.98 4.03 7.31
CA GLU A 60 -19.79 2.83 7.11
C GLU A 60 -19.23 1.61 7.87
N GLU A 61 -18.05 1.71 8.49
CA GLU A 61 -17.38 0.63 9.24
C GLU A 61 -18.30 0.05 10.33
N SER A 62 -19.07 0.90 11.02
CA SER A 62 -20.02 0.45 12.04
C SER A 62 -21.16 -0.41 11.50
N LYS A 63 -21.42 -0.35 10.19
CA LYS A 63 -22.49 -1.10 9.52
C LYS A 63 -21.98 -2.37 8.86
N ASN A 64 -20.79 -2.33 8.25
CA ASN A 64 -20.27 -3.44 7.45
C ASN A 64 -19.03 -4.12 8.04
N GLY A 65 -18.47 -3.60 9.13
CA GLY A 65 -17.27 -4.14 9.78
C GLY A 65 -16.00 -4.07 8.92
N ALA A 66 -15.97 -3.24 7.87
CA ALA A 66 -14.87 -3.13 6.93
C ALA A 66 -14.30 -1.71 6.85
N ASP A 67 -12.99 -1.59 7.02
CA ASP A 67 -12.25 -0.33 6.83
C ASP A 67 -12.25 0.12 5.36
N MET A 68 -12.23 -0.83 4.43
CA MET A 68 -12.14 -0.55 3.01
C MET A 68 -12.81 -1.60 2.12
N GLU A 69 -13.08 -1.19 0.89
CA GLU A 69 -13.47 -2.09 -0.18
C GLU A 69 -12.48 -2.05 -1.32
N TRP A 70 -12.04 -3.23 -1.77
CA TRP A 70 -11.18 -3.37 -2.93
C TRP A 70 -11.93 -4.00 -4.09
N TRP A 71 -11.61 -3.55 -5.29
CA TRP A 71 -12.12 -4.07 -6.55
C TRP A 71 -10.93 -4.42 -7.43
N MET A 72 -10.83 -5.71 -7.78
CA MET A 72 -9.85 -6.21 -8.73
C MET A 72 -10.55 -6.49 -10.05
N TRP A 73 -10.16 -5.79 -11.10
CA TRP A 73 -10.73 -5.89 -12.44
C TRP A 73 -9.74 -6.53 -13.39
N SER A 74 -10.19 -7.58 -14.08
CA SER A 74 -9.50 -8.17 -15.22
C SER A 74 -10.05 -7.60 -16.54
N ARG A 75 -9.16 -7.06 -17.37
CA ARG A 75 -9.43 -6.58 -18.72
C ARG A 75 -9.55 -7.73 -19.71
N SER A 76 -8.81 -8.82 -19.52
CA SER A 76 -8.87 -9.99 -20.40
C SER A 76 -10.23 -10.69 -20.28
N SER A 77 -10.65 -11.04 -19.07
CA SER A 77 -11.92 -11.72 -18.83
C SER A 77 -13.12 -10.78 -18.76
N ARG A 78 -12.89 -9.46 -18.63
CA ARG A 78 -13.92 -8.44 -18.37
C ARG A 78 -14.75 -8.75 -17.12
N LYS A 79 -14.12 -9.35 -16.12
CA LYS A 79 -14.71 -9.65 -14.82
C LYS A 79 -13.99 -8.87 -13.72
N ALA A 80 -14.73 -8.58 -12.66
CA ALA A 80 -14.17 -8.12 -11.40
C ALA A 80 -14.50 -9.08 -10.27
N ILE A 81 -13.72 -9.01 -9.21
CA ILE A 81 -14.09 -9.48 -7.88
C ILE A 81 -13.95 -8.33 -6.89
N SER A 82 -14.76 -8.35 -5.85
CA SER A 82 -14.76 -7.35 -4.80
C SER A 82 -14.41 -7.95 -3.45
N PHE A 83 -13.78 -7.15 -2.60
CA PHE A 83 -13.33 -7.52 -1.26
C PHE A 83 -13.82 -6.51 -0.25
N ARG A 84 -14.20 -7.00 0.92
CA ARG A 84 -14.28 -6.18 2.13
C ARG A 84 -13.10 -6.51 2.99
N ILE A 85 -12.37 -5.47 3.36
CA ILE A 85 -11.11 -5.64 4.06
C ILE A 85 -11.18 -4.89 5.38
N GLN A 86 -10.88 -5.63 6.45
CA GLN A 86 -10.61 -5.06 7.76
C GLN A 86 -9.10 -5.13 8.01
N ALA A 87 -8.48 -3.99 8.26
CA ALA A 87 -7.10 -3.91 8.69
C ALA A 87 -7.01 -4.16 10.20
N LYS A 88 -5.91 -4.78 10.64
CA LYS A 88 -5.50 -4.90 12.03
C LYS A 88 -4.00 -4.71 12.14
N LYS A 89 -3.60 -3.70 12.90
CA LYS A 89 -2.20 -3.46 13.26
C LYS A 89 -1.85 -4.24 14.52
N LEU A 90 -0.69 -4.90 14.51
CA LEU A 90 -0.14 -5.52 15.71
C LEU A 90 0.33 -4.46 16.70
N ASP A 91 -0.09 -4.58 17.96
CA ASP A 91 0.47 -3.77 19.03
C ASP A 91 1.80 -4.37 19.48
N TYR A 92 2.90 -3.64 19.29
CA TYR A 92 4.25 -4.14 19.59
C TYR A 92 4.54 -4.29 21.09
N LYS A 93 3.76 -3.65 21.97
CA LYS A 93 3.97 -3.72 23.43
C LYS A 93 3.39 -5.01 23.98
N THR A 94 2.21 -5.38 23.50
CA THR A 94 1.46 -6.56 23.93
C THR A 94 1.66 -7.76 23.01
N SER A 95 2.31 -7.55 21.85
CA SER A 95 2.41 -8.51 20.75
C SER A 95 1.05 -9.07 20.36
N SER A 96 0.02 -8.21 20.31
CA SER A 96 -1.35 -8.67 20.07
C SER A 96 -2.22 -7.74 19.21
N TYR A 97 -3.21 -8.32 18.53
CA TYR A 97 -4.26 -7.57 17.83
C TYR A 97 -5.37 -7.16 18.82
N LEU A 98 -5.16 -6.04 19.51
CA LEU A 98 -6.03 -5.58 20.60
C LEU A 98 -7.52 -5.47 20.24
N LYS A 99 -7.83 -5.16 18.98
CA LYS A 99 -9.21 -4.95 18.48
C LYS A 99 -9.65 -5.99 17.46
N LEU A 100 -9.09 -7.21 17.53
CA LEU A 100 -9.60 -8.31 16.72
C LEU A 100 -10.92 -8.81 17.32
N ASP A 101 -12.00 -8.72 16.53
CA ASP A 101 -13.39 -9.03 16.89
C ASP A 101 -14.00 -8.20 18.04
N HIS A 102 -13.71 -6.90 18.06
CA HIS A 102 -14.38 -5.99 18.98
C HIS A 102 -15.81 -5.70 18.46
N LYS A 103 -16.84 -5.92 19.29
CA LYS A 103 -18.27 -5.63 18.96
C LYS A 103 -18.81 -6.38 17.72
N HIS A 104 -18.55 -7.68 17.60
CA HIS A 104 -19.06 -8.51 16.49
C HIS A 104 -18.60 -8.03 15.09
N GLN A 105 -17.47 -7.31 15.03
CA GLN A 105 -16.93 -6.79 13.77
C GLN A 105 -16.65 -7.90 12.76
N MET A 106 -16.21 -9.08 13.21
CA MET A 106 -15.92 -10.20 12.32
C MET A 106 -17.19 -10.77 11.68
N GLU A 107 -18.23 -10.96 12.49
CA GLU A 107 -19.53 -11.41 12.03
C GLU A 107 -20.16 -10.40 11.06
N ASN A 108 -20.11 -9.11 11.38
CA ASN A 108 -20.59 -8.06 10.48
C ASN A 108 -19.83 -8.02 9.15
N LEU A 109 -18.49 -8.15 9.20
CA LEU A 109 -17.66 -8.25 8.01
C LEU A 109 -18.08 -9.42 7.13
N ILE A 110 -18.27 -10.61 7.72
CA ILE A 110 -18.66 -11.83 7.00
C ILE A 110 -20.07 -11.69 6.43
N ASN A 111 -21.07 -11.43 7.28
CA ASN A 111 -22.48 -11.45 6.91
C ASN A 111 -22.77 -10.44 5.79
N THR A 112 -22.34 -9.19 5.98
CA THR A 112 -22.58 -8.17 4.97
C THR A 112 -21.83 -8.48 3.68
N SER A 113 -20.62 -9.06 3.75
CA SER A 113 -19.86 -9.44 2.54
C SER A 113 -20.57 -10.53 1.77
N MET A 114 -21.13 -11.52 2.47
CA MET A 114 -21.89 -12.60 1.85
C MET A 114 -23.14 -12.10 1.14
N GLU A 115 -23.88 -11.16 1.75
CA GLU A 115 -25.08 -10.54 1.14
C GLU A 115 -24.78 -9.86 -0.20
N GLU A 116 -23.61 -9.22 -0.32
CA GLU A 116 -23.23 -8.49 -1.54
C GLU A 116 -22.28 -9.29 -2.47
N ASN A 117 -21.93 -10.52 -2.08
CA ASN A 117 -20.92 -11.38 -2.71
C ASN A 117 -19.55 -10.69 -2.84
N PHE A 118 -19.08 -10.12 -1.74
CA PHE A 118 -17.71 -9.66 -1.53
C PHE A 118 -16.93 -10.74 -0.80
N VAL A 119 -15.63 -10.84 -1.07
CA VAL A 119 -14.73 -11.72 -0.32
C VAL A 119 -14.27 -10.99 0.96
N PRO A 120 -14.61 -11.48 2.17
CA PRO A 120 -14.21 -10.85 3.42
C PRO A 120 -12.78 -11.25 3.80
N ILE A 121 -11.91 -10.26 4.00
CA ILE A 121 -10.48 -10.44 4.24
C ILE A 121 -10.03 -9.58 5.43
N TYR A 122 -9.08 -10.10 6.21
CA TYR A 122 -8.28 -9.31 7.12
C TYR A 122 -6.91 -9.01 6.52
N PHE A 123 -6.44 -7.78 6.70
CA PHE A 123 -5.02 -7.44 6.53
C PHE A 123 -4.36 -7.18 7.87
N PHE A 124 -3.20 -7.79 8.06
CA PHE A 124 -2.45 -7.72 9.30
C PHE A 124 -1.14 -6.98 9.08
N TYR A 125 -1.03 -5.79 9.69
CA TYR A 125 0.20 -4.99 9.64
C TYR A 125 1.11 -5.39 10.79
N ASN A 126 2.14 -6.15 10.44
CA ASN A 126 2.96 -6.85 11.41
C ASN A 126 4.35 -6.25 11.46
N TYR A 127 4.78 -5.90 12.68
CA TYR A 127 6.18 -5.72 13.00
C TYR A 127 6.47 -6.58 14.23
N LEU A 128 7.32 -7.58 14.02
CA LEU A 128 7.90 -8.36 15.10
C LEU A 128 9.39 -8.10 15.11
N ASP A 129 9.91 -7.83 16.31
CA ASP A 129 11.33 -7.64 16.56
C ASP A 129 12.00 -9.00 16.77
N ASP A 130 11.78 -9.88 15.82
CA ASP A 130 12.31 -11.24 15.82
C ASP A 130 13.17 -11.38 14.57
N GLU A 131 14.47 -11.62 14.79
CA GLU A 131 15.44 -11.88 13.72
C GLU A 131 15.05 -13.13 12.90
N GLN A 132 14.22 -14.02 13.46
CA GLN A 132 13.70 -15.20 12.79
C GLN A 132 12.42 -14.93 11.98
N ASN A 133 11.83 -13.74 12.07
CA ASN A 133 10.68 -13.41 11.24
C ASN A 133 11.12 -13.18 9.79
N ILE A 134 11.10 -14.27 9.03
CA ILE A 134 11.43 -14.33 7.60
C ILE A 134 10.46 -13.50 6.73
N TYR A 135 9.28 -13.14 7.25
CA TYR A 135 8.28 -12.38 6.53
C TYR A 135 8.27 -10.92 6.98
N HIS A 136 9.15 -10.11 6.37
CA HIS A 136 9.06 -8.64 6.40
C HIS A 136 7.89 -8.13 5.53
N SER A 137 6.69 -8.68 5.74
CA SER A 137 5.50 -8.42 4.94
C SER A 137 4.27 -8.26 5.82
N TRP A 138 3.30 -7.49 5.33
CA TRP A 138 1.97 -7.57 5.90
C TRP A 138 1.28 -8.82 5.37
N GLU A 139 0.41 -9.39 6.20
CA GLU A 139 -0.24 -10.65 5.91
C GLU A 139 -1.72 -10.44 5.60
N TYR A 140 -2.35 -11.43 4.99
CA TYR A 140 -3.79 -11.53 4.89
C TYR A 140 -4.31 -12.86 5.42
N ALA A 141 -5.57 -12.88 5.80
CA ALA A 141 -6.34 -14.09 6.03
C ALA A 141 -7.78 -13.88 5.54
N PHE A 142 -8.45 -14.93 5.08
CA PHE A 142 -9.89 -14.86 4.83
C PHE A 142 -10.62 -14.80 6.17
N ALA A 143 -11.66 -13.97 6.29
CA ALA A 143 -12.35 -13.81 7.56
C ALA A 143 -12.98 -15.12 8.05
N HIS A 144 -13.44 -15.97 7.12
CA HIS A 144 -13.98 -17.29 7.43
C HIS A 144 -12.95 -18.25 8.04
N ASP A 145 -11.67 -18.16 7.66
CA ASP A 145 -10.60 -18.95 8.29
C ASP A 145 -10.46 -18.57 9.77
N ILE A 146 -10.48 -17.28 10.08
CA ILE A 146 -10.37 -16.79 11.46
C ILE A 146 -11.64 -17.13 12.25
N ALA A 147 -12.82 -16.98 11.65
CA ALA A 147 -14.09 -17.33 12.28
C ALA A 147 -14.22 -18.83 12.57
N SER A 148 -13.48 -19.68 11.87
CA SER A 148 -13.44 -21.12 12.14
C SER A 148 -12.69 -21.49 13.43
N ILE A 149 -11.99 -20.54 14.07
CA ILE A 149 -11.27 -20.73 15.33
C ILE A 149 -12.28 -20.80 16.49
N LYS A 150 -12.77 -22.01 16.79
CA LYS A 150 -13.86 -22.25 17.76
C LYS A 150 -13.45 -22.12 19.23
N SER A 151 -12.17 -22.30 19.56
CA SER A 151 -11.71 -22.26 20.95
C SER A 151 -11.24 -20.86 21.32
N ASP A 152 -11.74 -20.31 22.44
CA ASP A 152 -11.28 -19.04 23.01
C ASP A 152 -9.77 -19.02 23.24
N ASN A 153 -9.18 -20.16 23.60
CA ASN A 153 -7.74 -20.27 23.79
C ASN A 153 -6.98 -20.17 22.46
N GLN A 154 -7.48 -20.82 21.41
CA GLN A 154 -6.91 -20.71 20.08
C GLN A 154 -7.07 -19.29 19.52
N LEU A 155 -8.22 -18.65 19.71
CA LEU A 155 -8.43 -17.26 19.28
C LEU A 155 -7.51 -16.30 20.04
N ARG A 156 -7.31 -16.51 21.35
CA ARG A 156 -6.34 -15.76 22.15
C ARG A 156 -4.91 -15.97 21.63
N ASN A 157 -4.54 -17.20 21.29
CA ASN A 157 -3.24 -17.52 20.71
C ASN A 157 -3.05 -16.89 19.34
N PHE A 158 -4.09 -16.89 18.50
CA PHE A 158 -4.10 -16.19 17.21
C PHE A 158 -3.89 -14.68 17.42
N LYS A 159 -4.64 -14.06 18.35
CA LYS A 159 -4.48 -12.64 18.70
C LYS A 159 -3.06 -12.32 19.12
N LYS A 160 -2.37 -13.23 19.80
CA LYS A 160 -0.97 -13.13 20.25
C LYS A 160 0.07 -13.59 19.22
N ARG A 161 -0.36 -13.86 17.98
CA ARG A 161 0.47 -14.36 16.88
C ARG A 161 1.13 -15.73 17.10
N ILE A 162 0.64 -16.55 18.02
CA ILE A 162 1.25 -17.87 18.36
C ILE A 162 0.96 -18.93 17.29
N ILE A 163 -0.19 -18.87 16.60
CA ILE A 163 -0.66 -19.93 15.67
C ILE A 163 -0.92 -19.44 14.24
N LEU A 164 -0.25 -18.38 13.79
CA LEU A 164 -0.64 -17.68 12.57
C LEU A 164 -0.35 -18.40 11.27
N GLU A 165 0.70 -19.21 11.21
CA GLU A 165 1.17 -19.80 9.94
C GLU A 165 0.08 -20.63 9.24
N SER A 166 -0.85 -21.18 10.02
CA SER A 166 -1.98 -21.96 9.50
C SER A 166 -3.09 -21.11 8.86
N TYR A 167 -3.14 -19.80 9.14
CA TYR A 167 -4.27 -18.92 8.78
C TYR A 167 -3.86 -17.70 7.96
N CYS A 168 -2.67 -17.17 8.23
CA CYS A 168 -2.15 -15.96 7.63
C CYS A 168 -1.15 -16.29 6.52
N LYS A 169 -1.24 -15.55 5.41
CA LYS A 169 -0.31 -15.66 4.29
C LYS A 169 0.28 -14.30 3.97
N PRO A 170 1.53 -14.22 3.48
CA PRO A 170 2.08 -12.99 2.94
C PRO A 170 1.20 -12.42 1.81
N VAL A 171 0.97 -11.11 1.77
CA VAL A 171 0.10 -10.54 0.73
C VAL A 171 0.70 -10.61 -0.66
N ASP A 172 2.02 -10.75 -0.80
CA ASP A 172 2.62 -10.96 -2.12
C ASP A 172 2.24 -12.33 -2.73
N ASP A 173 1.78 -13.29 -1.93
CA ASP A 173 1.18 -14.55 -2.44
C ASP A 173 -0.27 -14.36 -2.92
N PHE A 174 -0.96 -13.33 -2.43
CA PHE A 174 -2.27 -12.92 -2.96
C PHE A 174 -2.15 -12.41 -4.41
N PHE A 175 -1.01 -11.81 -4.75
CA PHE A 175 -0.68 -11.29 -6.07
C PHE A 175 0.26 -12.20 -6.86
N CYS A 176 -0.09 -13.49 -6.93
CA CYS A 176 0.69 -14.51 -7.63
C CYS A 176 0.84 -14.21 -9.14
N GLU A 177 1.86 -14.81 -9.76
CA GLU A 177 2.11 -14.74 -11.21
C GLU A 177 1.22 -15.71 -12.00
N SER A 178 -0.05 -15.83 -11.61
CA SER A 178 -1.06 -16.57 -12.38
C SER A 178 -1.53 -15.75 -13.57
N ASP A 179 -1.78 -16.42 -14.70
CA ASP A 179 -2.42 -15.81 -15.88
C ASP A 179 -3.84 -15.31 -15.57
N ASP A 180 -4.51 -15.93 -14.59
CA ASP A 180 -5.79 -15.49 -14.05
C ASP A 180 -5.74 -15.42 -12.52
N ILE A 181 -5.35 -14.25 -12.01
CA ILE A 181 -5.29 -13.97 -10.58
C ILE A 181 -6.68 -13.99 -9.91
N LEU A 182 -7.76 -13.64 -10.63
CA LEU A 182 -9.10 -13.58 -10.04
C LEU A 182 -9.59 -15.01 -9.75
N GLU A 183 -9.40 -15.91 -10.71
CA GLU A 183 -9.72 -17.32 -10.53
C GLU A 183 -8.85 -17.97 -9.44
N TYR A 184 -7.56 -17.62 -9.35
CA TYR A 184 -6.70 -18.09 -8.26
C TYR A 184 -7.23 -17.66 -6.88
N ILE A 185 -7.63 -16.40 -6.73
CA ILE A 185 -8.14 -15.88 -5.46
C ILE A 185 -9.46 -16.57 -5.10
N LEU A 186 -10.41 -16.68 -6.04
CA LEU A 186 -11.69 -17.35 -5.76
C LEU A 186 -11.53 -18.83 -5.48
N LYS A 187 -10.64 -19.55 -6.17
CA LYS A 187 -10.30 -20.94 -5.84
C LYS A 187 -9.72 -21.05 -4.44
N SER A 188 -8.89 -20.09 -4.02
CA SER A 188 -8.35 -20.06 -2.67
C SER A 188 -9.44 -19.80 -1.64
N TYR A 189 -10.38 -18.91 -1.93
CA TYR A 189 -11.50 -18.61 -1.04
C TYR A 189 -12.51 -19.76 -0.94
N LEU A 190 -12.79 -20.48 -2.04
CA LEU A 190 -13.63 -21.69 -2.06
C LEU A 190 -13.12 -22.80 -1.13
N LYS A 191 -11.80 -22.91 -0.95
CA LYS A 191 -11.22 -23.89 0.01
C LYS A 191 -11.61 -23.57 1.44
N VAL A 192 -11.80 -22.29 1.75
CA VAL A 192 -12.14 -21.80 3.08
C VAL A 192 -13.65 -21.79 3.30
N ASN A 193 -14.40 -21.41 2.27
CA ASN A 193 -15.86 -21.44 2.29
C ASN A 193 -16.40 -22.18 1.06
N PRO A 194 -16.56 -23.52 1.14
CA PRO A 194 -17.07 -24.33 0.03
C PRO A 194 -18.53 -24.06 -0.33
N SER A 195 -19.28 -23.36 0.53
CA SER A 195 -20.71 -23.08 0.31
C SER A 195 -20.97 -21.96 -0.69
N ILE A 196 -19.95 -21.18 -1.06
CA ILE A 196 -20.13 -20.07 -1.99
C ILE A 196 -20.35 -20.58 -3.42
N ILE A 197 -21.20 -19.88 -4.17
CA ILE A 197 -21.33 -20.06 -5.61
C ILE A 197 -20.35 -19.10 -6.29
N LYS A 198 -19.27 -19.63 -6.86
CA LYS A 198 -18.15 -18.85 -7.42
C LYS A 198 -18.62 -17.78 -8.42
N GLU A 199 -19.60 -18.11 -9.23
CA GLU A 199 -20.15 -17.27 -10.30
C GLU A 199 -20.74 -15.97 -9.75
N ASN A 200 -21.31 -15.97 -8.53
CA ASN A 200 -21.91 -14.79 -7.93
C ASN A 200 -20.89 -13.72 -7.51
N TYR A 201 -19.63 -14.12 -7.33
CA TYR A 201 -18.53 -13.25 -6.94
C TYR A 201 -17.89 -12.55 -8.14
N TYR A 202 -18.05 -13.11 -9.34
CA TYR A 202 -17.67 -12.43 -10.56
C TYR A 202 -18.67 -11.33 -10.89
N LYS A 203 -18.16 -10.11 -11.09
CA LYS A 203 -18.93 -8.93 -11.47
C LYS A 203 -18.57 -8.53 -12.90
N GLU A 204 -19.52 -8.62 -13.82
CA GLU A 204 -19.33 -8.19 -15.21
C GLU A 204 -19.30 -6.66 -15.34
N LYS A 205 -19.95 -5.96 -14.39
CA LYS A 205 -20.02 -4.51 -14.35
C LYS A 205 -19.53 -3.99 -13.01
N LEU A 206 -18.59 -3.06 -13.06
CA LEU A 206 -18.16 -2.30 -11.88
C LEU A 206 -19.28 -1.34 -11.43
N PRO A 207 -19.48 -1.11 -10.13
CA PRO A 207 -20.41 -0.08 -9.65
C PRO A 207 -20.07 1.30 -10.19
N THR A 208 -21.08 2.18 -10.34
CA THR A 208 -20.91 3.53 -10.90
C THR A 208 -19.80 4.31 -10.20
N TYR A 209 -19.75 4.29 -8.87
CA TYR A 209 -18.72 4.99 -8.10
C TYR A 209 -17.30 4.46 -8.38
N ILE A 210 -17.13 3.16 -8.60
CA ILE A 210 -15.84 2.56 -8.98
C ILE A 210 -15.46 2.96 -10.41
N GLN A 211 -16.43 3.01 -11.33
CA GLN A 211 -16.20 3.50 -12.68
C GLN A 211 -15.75 4.97 -12.69
N GLU A 212 -16.35 5.82 -11.85
CA GLU A 212 -15.97 7.22 -11.69
C GLU A 212 -14.56 7.36 -11.12
N LEU A 213 -14.21 6.61 -10.08
CA LEU A 213 -12.85 6.57 -9.54
C LEU A 213 -11.83 6.19 -10.62
N ARG A 214 -12.16 5.20 -11.45
CA ARG A 214 -11.32 4.78 -12.58
C ARG A 214 -11.16 5.88 -13.63
N LYS A 215 -12.23 6.60 -13.97
CA LYS A 215 -12.19 7.74 -14.92
C LYS A 215 -11.33 8.88 -14.38
N SER A 216 -11.53 9.26 -13.12
CA SER A 216 -10.78 10.32 -12.43
C SER A 216 -9.28 10.00 -12.40
N ARG A 217 -8.92 8.74 -12.10
CA ARG A 217 -7.53 8.27 -12.12
C ARG A 217 -6.90 8.31 -13.50
N LYS A 218 -7.62 7.86 -14.55
CA LYS A 218 -7.13 7.95 -15.93
C LYS A 218 -6.85 9.41 -16.33
N LYS A 219 -7.71 10.35 -15.94
CA LYS A 219 -7.52 11.79 -16.17
C LYS A 219 -6.26 12.31 -15.45
N LEU A 220 -6.04 11.91 -14.19
CA LEU A 220 -4.85 12.29 -13.43
C LEU A 220 -3.56 11.75 -14.07
N LEU A 221 -3.56 10.49 -14.49
CA LEU A 221 -2.41 9.85 -15.15
C LEU A 221 -2.06 10.56 -16.47
N ASN A 222 -3.07 10.86 -17.30
CA ASN A 222 -2.88 11.59 -18.55
C ASN A 222 -2.31 12.99 -18.31
N ARG A 223 -2.77 13.70 -17.27
CA ARG A 223 -2.19 15.00 -16.87
C ARG A 223 -0.72 14.88 -16.49
N LYS A 224 -0.34 13.88 -15.70
CA LYS A 224 1.07 13.63 -15.33
C LYS A 224 1.94 13.32 -16.56
N LEU A 225 1.44 12.48 -17.47
CA LEU A 225 2.15 12.15 -18.72
C LEU A 225 2.34 13.37 -19.63
N ASN A 226 1.31 14.21 -19.77
CA ASN A 226 1.38 15.43 -20.58
C ASN A 226 2.36 16.45 -19.97
N LYS A 227 2.35 16.64 -18.64
CA LYS A 227 3.35 17.48 -17.96
C LYS A 227 4.78 16.97 -18.20
N LYS A 228 5.02 15.67 -18.11
CA LYS A 228 6.35 15.09 -18.36
C LYS A 228 6.82 15.32 -19.80
N LYS A 229 5.94 15.19 -20.79
CA LYS A 229 6.24 15.50 -22.20
C LYS A 229 6.53 16.98 -22.44
N GLN A 230 5.84 17.89 -21.74
CA GLN A 230 6.11 19.32 -21.81
C GLN A 230 7.50 19.66 -21.25
N VAL A 231 7.86 19.08 -20.10
CA VAL A 231 9.19 19.28 -19.49
C VAL A 231 10.32 18.77 -20.40
N THR A 232 10.14 17.62 -21.07
CA THR A 232 11.13 17.11 -22.03
C THR A 232 11.20 17.90 -23.33
N ASN A 233 10.17 18.69 -23.64
CA ASN A 233 10.09 19.54 -24.85
C ASN A 233 10.47 20.99 -24.58
N VAL A 234 10.79 21.38 -23.34
CA VAL A 234 11.53 22.62 -23.09
C VAL A 234 12.92 22.36 -23.68
N GLY A 235 13.10 22.77 -24.93
CA GLY A 235 14.30 22.50 -25.70
C GLY A 235 15.56 22.96 -24.95
N SER A 236 16.67 22.29 -25.21
CA SER A 236 18.03 22.64 -24.79
C SER A 236 18.45 24.09 -25.11
N ASN A 237 17.61 24.86 -25.78
CA ASN A 237 17.81 26.26 -26.16
C ASN A 237 17.25 27.27 -25.14
N MET A 238 16.68 26.81 -24.01
CA MET A 238 16.21 27.67 -22.92
C MET A 238 16.92 27.42 -21.58
N LEU A 239 18.15 26.90 -21.60
CA LEU A 239 19.05 27.14 -20.47
C LEU A 239 19.41 28.63 -20.49
N PRO A 240 19.16 29.39 -19.41
CA PRO A 240 19.60 30.78 -19.33
C PRO A 240 21.11 30.78 -19.58
N LYS A 241 21.58 31.64 -20.49
CA LYS A 241 23.02 31.89 -20.66
C LYS A 241 23.60 32.22 -19.29
N ASP A 242 24.43 31.31 -18.77
CA ASP A 242 25.25 31.19 -17.55
C ASP A 242 25.27 32.26 -16.43
N SER A 243 24.82 33.50 -16.63
CA SER A 243 24.93 34.57 -15.63
C SER A 243 23.74 34.66 -14.68
N SER A 244 22.50 34.49 -15.15
CA SER A 244 21.31 34.67 -14.31
C SER A 244 21.02 33.47 -13.39
N PHE A 245 21.31 32.25 -13.83
CA PHE A 245 21.16 31.05 -13.01
C PHE A 245 22.20 31.03 -11.88
N LYS A 246 23.45 31.45 -12.15
CA LYS A 246 24.49 31.64 -11.12
C LYS A 246 24.10 32.69 -10.08
N ALA A 247 23.55 33.82 -10.52
CA ALA A 247 23.08 34.87 -9.63
C ALA A 247 21.94 34.40 -8.72
N PHE A 248 20.95 33.70 -9.29
CA PHE A 248 19.81 33.14 -8.56
C PHE A 248 20.23 32.09 -7.52
N ILE A 249 21.16 31.19 -7.88
CA ILE A 249 21.70 30.20 -6.95
C ILE A 249 22.50 30.88 -5.83
N ASN A 250 23.34 31.87 -6.14
CA ASN A 250 24.07 32.62 -5.11
C ASN A 250 23.14 33.40 -4.16
N GLU A 251 22.01 33.90 -4.65
CA GLU A 251 21.02 34.63 -3.85
C GLU A 251 20.29 33.70 -2.87
N ILE A 252 19.92 32.49 -3.30
CA ILE A 252 19.32 31.45 -2.44
C ILE A 252 20.30 30.96 -1.36
N PHE A 253 21.58 30.80 -1.71
CA PHE A 253 22.61 30.38 -0.76
C PHE A 253 22.99 31.48 0.24
N ASN A 254 22.92 32.76 -0.13
CA ASN A 254 23.11 33.87 0.81
C ASN A 254 21.95 34.05 1.80
N LEU A 255 20.74 33.63 1.43
CA LEU A 255 19.55 33.70 2.30
C LEU A 255 19.47 32.58 3.34
N SER A 256 20.36 31.60 3.30
CA SER A 256 20.32 30.41 4.17
C SER A 256 21.61 30.21 4.95
N PHE A 257 22.12 31.25 5.63
CA PHE A 257 23.25 31.08 6.56
C PHE A 257 23.15 31.99 7.80
N LEU A 258 22.32 31.58 8.76
CA LEU A 258 22.56 31.85 10.18
C LEU A 258 22.49 30.53 10.94
N GLY A 259 23.63 29.83 10.92
CA GLY A 259 23.99 28.77 11.87
C GLY A 259 23.41 27.39 11.58
N LEU A 260 24.12 26.58 10.78
CA LEU A 260 24.58 25.23 11.12
C LEU A 260 25.25 24.56 9.90
N ILE A 261 26.39 23.89 10.14
CA ILE A 261 27.00 22.80 9.34
C ILE A 261 28.10 23.21 8.35
N ASP A 262 29.36 23.06 8.79
CA ASP A 262 30.61 23.04 7.99
C ASP A 262 30.69 21.89 6.95
N TRP A 263 29.71 20.98 6.93
CA TRP A 263 29.72 19.77 6.10
C TRP A 263 29.14 19.95 4.68
N LEU A 264 28.64 21.14 4.35
CA LEU A 264 28.01 21.48 3.06
C LEU A 264 28.90 22.36 2.17
N LYS A 265 30.21 22.11 2.12
CA LYS A 265 31.07 22.71 1.08
C LYS A 265 30.92 21.92 -0.22
N VAL A 266 29.87 22.23 -0.97
CA VAL A 266 29.65 21.70 -2.32
C VAL A 266 30.31 22.64 -3.33
N GLU A 267 31.39 22.19 -3.97
CA GLU A 267 32.00 22.94 -5.07
C GLU A 267 31.33 22.56 -6.39
N ILE A 268 30.79 23.57 -7.08
CA ILE A 268 30.21 23.42 -8.42
C ILE A 268 31.28 23.85 -9.44
N SER A 269 31.83 22.87 -10.15
CA SER A 269 32.76 23.08 -11.27
C SER A 269 32.01 23.65 -12.50
N PRO A 270 32.67 24.43 -13.37
CA PRO A 270 32.09 25.03 -14.59
C PRO A 270 31.52 24.03 -15.61
N ILE A 271 31.70 22.72 -15.40
CA ILE A 271 31.05 21.67 -16.15
C ILE A 271 30.17 20.93 -15.14
N ASN A 272 28.84 21.10 -15.23
CA ASN A 272 27.72 20.55 -14.42
C ASN A 272 27.97 19.20 -13.67
N HIS A 273 28.96 19.18 -12.78
CA HIS A 273 29.34 18.06 -11.94
C HIS A 273 29.40 18.59 -10.52
N VAL A 274 28.50 18.09 -9.70
CA VAL A 274 28.51 18.33 -8.26
C VAL A 274 29.54 17.38 -7.66
N LYS A 275 30.65 17.93 -7.14
CA LYS A 275 31.60 17.13 -6.36
C LYS A 275 31.20 17.19 -4.89
N PHE A 276 30.94 16.02 -4.33
CA PHE A 276 30.74 15.86 -2.89
C PHE A 276 32.09 15.62 -2.20
N PRO A 277 32.26 16.02 -0.93
CA PRO A 277 33.42 15.63 -0.15
C PRO A 277 33.52 14.10 -0.05
N LEU A 278 34.75 13.57 0.05
CA LEU A 278 35.06 12.13 0.06
C LEU A 278 34.30 11.31 1.12
N ASN A 279 33.75 11.98 2.14
CA ASN A 279 33.07 11.36 3.28
C ASN A 279 31.54 11.52 3.21
N ALA A 280 31.01 12.06 2.12
CA ALA A 280 29.57 12.25 1.96
C ALA A 280 28.85 10.89 1.84
N PRO A 281 27.70 10.69 2.49
CA PRO A 281 26.91 9.47 2.33
C PRO A 281 26.40 9.38 0.88
N ASP A 282 26.14 8.18 0.39
CA ASP A 282 25.63 7.95 -0.98
C ASP A 282 24.31 8.72 -1.24
N VAL A 283 24.41 9.89 -1.86
CA VAL A 283 23.26 10.72 -2.24
C VAL A 283 22.69 10.22 -3.56
N LYS A 284 21.59 9.45 -3.52
CA LYS A 284 20.95 8.91 -4.73
C LYS A 284 20.09 9.91 -5.50
N TYR A 285 19.56 10.95 -4.85
CA TYR A 285 18.71 11.97 -5.48
C TYR A 285 18.83 13.31 -4.75
N ILE A 286 18.84 14.41 -5.51
CA ILE A 286 18.61 15.77 -5.01
C ILE A 286 17.22 16.17 -5.51
N ILE A 287 16.32 16.56 -4.61
CA ILE A 287 14.97 17.02 -4.96
C ILE A 287 14.91 18.51 -4.61
N PHE A 288 14.63 19.34 -5.61
CA PHE A 288 14.32 20.75 -5.43
C PHE A 288 12.80 20.91 -5.36
N THR A 289 12.31 21.63 -4.37
CA THR A 289 10.93 22.11 -4.33
C THR A 289 10.96 23.62 -4.22
N GLU A 290 10.39 24.32 -5.19
CA GLU A 290 10.09 25.74 -5.09
C GLU A 290 9.09 25.94 -3.94
N ILE A 291 9.39 26.89 -3.03
CA ILE A 291 8.49 27.37 -1.98
C ILE A 291 7.87 28.67 -2.47
#